data_AF-A0A4R6UYW2-F1
#
_entry.id   AF-A0A4R6UYW2-F1
#
_cell.length_a   1.000
_cell.length_b   1.000
_cell.length_c   1.000
_cell.angle_alpha   90.00
_cell.angle_beta   90.00
_cell.angle_gamma   90.00
#
_symmetry.space_group_name_H-M   'P 1'
#
loop_
_entity.id
_entity.type
_entity.pdbx_description
1 polymer ?
#
loop_
_entity_poly.entity_id
_entity_poly.type
_entity_poly.pdbx_seq_one_letter_code
_entity_poly.pdbx_strand_id
1 'polypeptide(L)'
;MDSLVHDRGGFPYAQVIGWLRLIHDGPGPCVKAYTYKLPQKRFQRRFRQERYEWQGKEFELDFDYSELSNLDIADEIRSEIVRTTAKGGSLQGRWLDLACFDYMTVVIDWRSRLGLPRL
;
A
#
# COMPACT_ATOMS: atom_id res chain seq x y z
N MET A 1 24.48 -34.95 11.78
CA MET A 1 25.18 -34.12 10.79
C MET A 1 24.16 -33.73 9.75
N ASP A 2 23.80 -32.46 9.78
CA ASP A 2 22.71 -31.84 9.05
C ASP A 2 22.82 -32.02 7.54
N SER A 3 21.73 -32.44 6.91
CA SER A 3 21.44 -32.01 5.55
C SER A 3 20.05 -31.40 5.56
N LEU A 4 20.02 -30.08 5.69
CA LEU A 4 18.88 -29.22 5.38
C LEU A 4 18.60 -29.36 3.88
N VAL A 5 17.84 -30.38 3.51
CA VAL A 5 17.17 -30.42 2.22
C VAL A 5 15.99 -29.45 2.34
N HIS A 6 16.25 -28.20 1.98
CA HIS A 6 15.20 -27.23 1.71
C HIS A 6 14.36 -27.75 0.54
N ASP A 7 13.26 -28.41 0.87
CA ASP A 7 12.21 -28.76 -0.08
C ASP A 7 11.57 -27.45 -0.60
N ARG A 8 12.03 -27.05 -1.79
CA ARG A 8 11.53 -25.90 -2.56
C ARG A 8 10.25 -26.35 -3.27
N GLY A 9 9.11 -26.27 -2.57
CA GLY A 9 7.82 -26.70 -3.09
C GLY A 9 6.68 -25.73 -2.76
N GLY A 10 6.69 -24.53 -3.33
CA GLY A 10 5.58 -23.57 -3.29
C GLY A 10 6.03 -22.16 -2.92
N PHE A 11 5.75 -21.17 -3.77
CA PHE A 11 5.90 -19.76 -3.41
C PHE A 11 5.12 -19.48 -2.10
N PRO A 12 5.66 -18.69 -1.15
CA PRO A 12 5.02 -18.43 0.14
C PRO A 12 3.82 -17.45 0.07
N TYR A 13 3.04 -17.43 -1.02
CA TYR A 13 1.89 -16.53 -1.23
C TYR A 13 0.64 -16.85 -0.37
N ALA A 14 0.76 -17.65 0.69
CA ALA A 14 -0.43 -18.28 1.27
C ALA A 14 -1.17 -17.50 2.36
N GLN A 15 -0.70 -16.33 2.81
CA GLN A 15 -1.48 -15.52 3.78
C GLN A 15 -1.30 -14.03 3.51
N VAL A 16 -2.25 -13.43 2.77
CA VAL A 16 -2.47 -11.97 2.88
C VAL A 16 -2.89 -11.71 4.33
N ILE A 17 -2.02 -11.05 5.08
CA ILE A 17 -2.23 -10.77 6.51
C ILE A 17 -2.93 -9.42 6.75
N GLY A 18 -2.99 -8.57 5.72
CA GLY A 18 -3.58 -7.25 5.80
C GLY A 18 -3.58 -6.49 4.47
N TRP A 19 -4.25 -5.35 4.47
CA TRP A 19 -4.25 -4.37 3.38
C TRP A 19 -3.57 -3.08 3.85
N LEU A 20 -2.77 -2.50 2.97
CA LEU A 20 -2.39 -1.10 3.05
C LEU A 20 -3.41 -0.29 2.23
N ARG A 21 -4.17 0.56 2.90
CA ARG A 21 -5.21 1.37 2.26
C ARG A 21 -4.73 2.82 2.16
N LEU A 22 -4.70 3.34 0.95
CA LEU A 22 -4.47 4.75 0.67
C LEU A 22 -5.80 5.51 0.74
N ILE A 23 -5.82 6.62 1.46
CA ILE A 23 -7.00 7.47 1.66
C ILE A 23 -6.59 8.93 1.46
N HIS A 24 -7.45 9.66 0.76
CA HIS A 24 -7.45 11.13 0.73
C HIS A 24 -8.58 11.60 1.66
N ASP A 25 -8.24 12.11 2.85
CA ASP A 25 -9.22 12.50 3.89
C ASP A 25 -8.81 13.74 4.72
N GLY A 26 -8.05 14.68 4.14
CA GLY A 26 -7.62 15.90 4.83
C GLY A 26 -7.79 17.17 4.00
N PRO A 27 -7.72 18.36 4.63
CA PRO A 27 -7.62 19.61 3.90
C PRO A 27 -6.27 19.64 3.17
N GLY A 28 -6.32 19.61 1.83
CA GLY A 28 -5.14 19.70 0.96
C GLY A 28 -4.87 18.41 0.16
N PRO A 29 -3.86 18.46 -0.73
CA PRO A 29 -3.45 17.34 -1.56
C PRO A 29 -2.62 16.35 -0.72
N CYS A 30 -3.29 15.53 0.10
CA CYS A 30 -2.64 14.66 1.08
C CYS A 30 -3.06 13.19 0.92
N VAL A 31 -2.10 12.27 0.88
CA VAL A 31 -2.37 10.82 0.90
C VAL A 31 -1.96 10.25 2.24
N LYS A 32 -2.90 9.61 2.92
CA LYS A 32 -2.67 8.85 4.16
C LYS A 32 -2.74 7.37 3.89
N ALA A 33 -1.86 6.61 4.53
CA ALA A 33 -1.85 5.16 4.43
C ALA A 33 -2.19 4.52 5.77
N TYR A 34 -3.10 3.56 5.76
CA TYR A 34 -3.56 2.85 6.94
C TYR A 34 -3.46 1.34 6.74
N THR A 35 -2.97 0.64 7.75
CA THR A 35 -2.92 -0.82 7.72
C THR A 35 -4.19 -1.40 8.33
N TYR A 36 -4.74 -2.39 7.66
CA TYR A 36 -5.90 -3.16 8.13
C TYR A 36 -5.54 -4.64 8.13
N LYS A 37 -5.61 -5.27 9.30
CA LYS A 37 -5.36 -6.71 9.43
C LYS A 37 -6.58 -7.50 8.95
N LEU A 38 -6.30 -8.62 8.28
CA LEU A 38 -7.30 -9.58 7.86
C LEU A 38 -7.44 -10.69 8.91
N PRO A 39 -8.66 -11.05 9.34
CA PRO A 39 -8.89 -12.09 10.35
C PRO A 39 -8.64 -13.55 9.88
N GLN A 40 -7.96 -13.76 8.72
CA GLN A 40 -7.55 -15.04 8.09
C GLN A 40 -8.71 -15.91 7.51
N LYS A 41 -8.54 -16.89 6.58
CA LYS A 41 -7.39 -17.62 5.99
C LYS A 41 -7.40 -17.73 4.43
N ARG A 42 -8.42 -17.24 3.72
CA ARG A 42 -8.54 -17.37 2.24
C ARG A 42 -9.30 -16.19 1.64
N PHE A 43 -8.83 -15.71 0.49
CA PHE A 43 -9.52 -14.69 -0.30
C PHE A 43 -10.88 -15.26 -0.77
N GLN A 44 -12.00 -14.69 -0.32
CA GLN A 44 -13.32 -15.03 -0.84
C GLN A 44 -13.82 -13.90 -1.73
N ARG A 45 -14.24 -14.24 -2.96
CA ARG A 45 -14.66 -13.31 -4.02
C ARG A 45 -15.86 -12.42 -3.64
N ARG A 46 -16.54 -12.70 -2.53
CA ARG A 46 -17.60 -11.88 -1.91
C ARG A 46 -17.10 -11.29 -0.60
N PHE A 47 -16.31 -10.22 -0.71
CA PHE A 47 -15.70 -9.51 0.40
C PHE A 47 -16.73 -8.60 1.12
N ARG A 48 -16.85 -8.70 2.45
CA ARG A 48 -17.60 -7.73 3.28
C ARG A 48 -16.62 -6.87 4.06
N GLN A 49 -16.84 -5.55 4.06
CA GLN A 49 -15.98 -4.53 4.69
C GLN A 49 -15.87 -4.66 6.22
N GLU A 50 -16.83 -5.29 6.88
CA GLU A 50 -16.96 -5.36 8.34
C GLU A 50 -15.90 -6.22 9.04
N ARG A 51 -15.01 -6.88 8.30
CA ARG A 51 -14.04 -7.85 8.85
C ARG A 51 -12.61 -7.32 8.94
N TYR A 52 -12.38 -6.01 8.85
CA TYR A 52 -11.03 -5.45 8.90
C TYR A 52 -10.71 -4.87 10.27
N GLU A 53 -9.59 -5.28 10.85
CA GLU A 53 -9.09 -4.68 12.10
C GLU A 53 -8.08 -3.59 11.75
N TRP A 54 -8.44 -2.32 11.96
CA TRP A 54 -7.50 -1.20 11.79
C TRP A 54 -6.28 -1.37 12.72
N GLN A 55 -5.07 -1.25 12.16
CA GLN A 55 -3.81 -1.44 12.87
C GLN A 55 -3.05 -0.13 13.11
N GLY A 56 -3.47 0.97 12.50
CA GLY A 56 -2.81 2.25 12.62
C GLY A 56 -2.60 2.96 11.29
N LYS A 57 -2.07 4.18 11.40
CA LYS A 57 -1.56 4.98 10.29
C LYS A 57 -0.08 4.64 10.07
N GLU A 58 0.29 4.38 8.83
CA GLU A 58 1.67 4.07 8.45
C GLU A 58 2.42 5.33 8.01
N PHE A 59 1.81 6.14 7.16
CA PHE A 59 2.40 7.39 6.69
C PHE A 59 1.34 8.40 6.26
N GLU A 60 1.80 9.63 6.08
CA GLU A 60 1.09 10.75 5.46
C GLU A 60 2.06 11.46 4.53
N LEU A 61 1.62 11.70 3.31
CA LEU A 61 2.35 12.43 2.29
C LEU A 61 1.52 13.64 1.89
N ASP A 62 2.09 14.81 2.12
CA ASP A 62 1.57 16.07 1.61
C ASP A 62 2.27 16.41 0.31
N PHE A 63 1.48 16.68 -0.72
CA PHE A 63 1.99 17.14 -2.00
C PHE A 63 1.95 18.67 -2.04
N ASP A 64 2.98 19.29 -2.61
CA ASP A 64 2.92 20.73 -2.85
C ASP A 64 2.09 21.02 -4.12
N TYR A 65 1.52 22.22 -4.23
CA TYR A 65 0.78 22.72 -5.39
C TYR A 65 1.65 22.91 -6.64
N SER A 66 2.92 22.52 -6.57
CA SER A 66 3.94 22.67 -7.61
C SER A 66 3.72 21.72 -8.80
N GLU A 67 4.69 21.74 -9.72
CA GLU A 67 4.63 21.12 -11.05
C GLU A 67 4.69 19.58 -11.06
N LEU A 68 4.32 18.89 -9.97
CA LEU A 68 4.39 17.43 -9.90
C LEU A 68 3.42 16.77 -10.89
N SER A 69 3.95 16.03 -11.85
CA SER A 69 3.11 15.25 -12.76
C SER A 69 2.36 14.14 -12.01
N ASN A 70 1.36 13.55 -12.66
CA ASN A 70 0.69 12.35 -12.12
C ASN A 70 1.67 11.20 -11.85
N LEU A 71 2.74 11.11 -12.63
CA LEU A 71 3.79 10.11 -12.44
C LEU A 71 4.66 10.43 -11.22
N ASP A 72 5.04 11.70 -11.03
CA ASP A 72 5.85 12.10 -9.86
C ASP A 72 5.10 11.83 -8.55
N ILE A 73 3.79 12.13 -8.52
CA ILE A 73 2.93 11.82 -7.37
C ILE A 73 2.88 10.31 -7.11
N ALA A 74 2.68 9.51 -8.16
CA ALA A 74 2.64 8.06 -8.05
C ALA A 74 3.98 7.48 -7.54
N ASP A 75 5.11 7.97 -8.05
CA ASP A 75 6.45 7.53 -7.68
C ASP A 75 6.79 7.91 -6.24
N GLU A 76 6.35 9.07 -5.77
CA GLU A 76 6.53 9.49 -4.39
C GLU A 76 5.71 8.63 -3.42
N ILE A 77 4.43 8.37 -3.74
CA ILE A 77 3.59 7.42 -2.98
C ILE A 77 4.26 6.04 -2.94
N ARG A 78 4.70 5.54 -4.10
CA ARG A 78 5.36 4.24 -4.21
C ARG A 78 6.62 4.16 -3.35
N SER A 79 7.43 5.21 -3.39
CA SER A 79 8.68 5.30 -2.64
C SER A 79 8.42 5.28 -1.14
N GLU A 80 7.40 5.99 -0.67
CA GLU A 80 7.05 5.98 0.74
C GLU A 80 6.49 4.63 1.19
N ILE A 81 5.65 3.96 0.38
CA ILE A 81 5.20 2.59 0.65
C ILE A 81 6.39 1.66 0.87
N VAL A 82 7.39 1.71 -0.02
CA VAL A 82 8.61 0.89 0.12
C VAL A 82 9.37 1.26 1.40
N ARG A 83 9.54 2.55 1.69
CA ARG A 83 10.20 3.01 2.92
C ARG A 83 9.50 2.54 4.18
N THR A 84 8.16 2.51 4.20
CA THR A 84 7.38 2.02 5.34
C THR A 84 7.66 0.55 5.65
N THR A 85 7.92 -0.29 4.64
CA THR A 85 8.28 -1.71 4.89
C THR A 85 9.67 -1.88 5.51
N ALA A 86 10.54 -0.89 5.32
CA ALA A 86 11.90 -0.88 5.85
C ALA A 86 12.00 -0.19 7.23
N LYS A 87 11.14 0.80 7.51
CA LYS A 87 11.05 1.47 8.81
C LYS A 87 10.26 0.62 9.81
N GLY A 88 10.52 0.80 11.10
CA GLY A 88 9.74 0.16 12.16
C GLY A 88 8.25 0.47 12.06
N GLY A 89 7.38 -0.44 12.50
CA GLY A 89 5.92 -0.27 12.40
C GLY A 89 5.19 -1.59 12.15
N SER A 90 3.93 -1.52 11.75
CA SER A 90 3.11 -2.73 11.54
C SER A 90 3.49 -3.49 10.26
N LEU A 91 4.12 -2.79 9.31
CA LEU A 91 4.57 -3.33 8.02
C LEU A 91 6.08 -3.67 7.97
N GLN A 92 6.82 -3.50 9.06
CA GLN A 92 8.25 -3.77 9.08
C GLN A 92 8.55 -5.22 8.70
N GLY A 93 9.43 -5.41 7.72
CA GLY A 93 9.83 -6.75 7.24
C GLY A 93 8.71 -7.52 6.54
N ARG A 94 7.59 -6.87 6.20
CA ARG A 94 6.52 -7.45 5.40
C ARG A 94 6.77 -7.19 3.93
N TRP A 95 6.33 -8.13 3.09
CA TRP A 95 6.29 -7.94 1.65
C TRP A 95 4.95 -7.32 1.24
N LEU A 96 5.01 -6.30 0.38
CA LEU A 96 3.83 -5.68 -0.22
C LEU A 96 3.77 -6.04 -1.70
N ASP A 97 2.60 -6.50 -2.15
CA ASP A 97 2.31 -6.65 -3.56
C ASP A 97 2.05 -5.26 -4.18
N LEU A 98 3.05 -4.75 -4.89
CA LEU A 98 2.97 -3.46 -5.57
C LEU A 98 2.50 -3.61 -7.02
N ALA A 99 2.33 -4.81 -7.58
CA ALA A 99 2.00 -4.97 -8.99
C ALA A 99 0.65 -4.34 -9.33
N CYS A 100 -0.35 -4.50 -8.45
CA CYS A 100 -1.65 -3.86 -8.64
C CYS A 100 -1.55 -2.33 -8.50
N PHE A 101 -0.73 -1.83 -7.57
CA PHE A 101 -0.50 -0.40 -7.42
C PHE A 101 0.17 0.18 -8.67
N ASP A 102 1.28 -0.42 -9.11
CA ASP A 102 2.06 -0.03 -10.29
C ASP A 102 1.21 -0.06 -11.57
N TYR A 103 0.25 -0.97 -11.69
CA TYR A 103 -0.69 -0.99 -12.80
C TYR A 103 -1.74 0.13 -12.71
N MET A 104 -2.28 0.37 -11.52
CA MET A 104 -3.32 1.37 -11.29
C MET A 104 -2.78 2.81 -11.41
N THR A 105 -1.53 3.05 -11.07
CA THR A 105 -0.95 4.41 -11.08
C THR A 105 -0.98 5.05 -12.47
N VAL A 106 -0.89 4.25 -13.53
CA VAL A 106 -0.92 4.70 -14.93
C VAL A 106 -2.31 5.22 -15.35
N VAL A 107 -3.37 4.74 -14.71
CA VAL A 107 -4.76 5.06 -15.08
C VAL A 107 -5.44 6.03 -14.12
N ILE A 108 -4.84 6.30 -12.96
CA ILE A 108 -5.37 7.23 -11.97
C ILE A 108 -4.87 8.65 -12.27
N ASP A 109 -5.81 9.59 -12.39
CA ASP A 109 -5.50 11.03 -12.38
C ASP A 109 -5.32 11.51 -10.93
N TRP A 110 -4.12 11.31 -10.39
CA TRP A 110 -3.74 11.67 -9.03
C TRP A 110 -3.94 13.16 -8.74
N ARG A 111 -3.57 14.05 -9.67
CA ARG A 111 -3.77 15.49 -9.51
C ARG A 111 -5.23 15.82 -9.30
N SER A 112 -6.13 15.28 -10.12
CA SER A 112 -7.56 15.48 -9.93
C SER A 112 -8.08 14.87 -8.62
N ARG A 113 -7.56 13.71 -8.20
CA ARG A 113 -7.96 13.05 -6.95
C ARG A 113 -7.53 13.84 -5.71
N LEU A 114 -6.41 14.54 -5.80
CA LEU A 114 -5.83 15.33 -4.71
C LEU A 114 -6.26 16.80 -4.73
N GLY A 115 -7.04 17.23 -5.73
CA GLY A 115 -7.46 18.63 -5.87
C GLY A 115 -6.33 19.57 -6.29
N LEU A 116 -5.27 19.04 -6.92
CA LEU A 116 -4.18 19.82 -7.49
C LEU A 116 -4.63 20.49 -8.81
N PRO A 117 -4.12 21.70 -9.14
CA PRO A 117 -4.41 22.35 -10.41
C PRO A 117 -3.97 21.49 -11.60
N ARG A 118 -4.43 21.76 -12.82
CA ARG A 118 -3.86 21.07 -14.01
C ARG A 118 -2.50 21.70 -14.36
N LEU A 119 -1.57 20.87 -14.85
CA LEU A 119 -0.36 21.33 -15.51
C LEU A 119 -0.67 21.72 -16.95
#